data_AF-A0A662GQ16-F1
#
_entry.id   AF-A0A662GQ16-F1
#
_cell.length_a   1.000
_cell.length_b   1.000
_cell.length_c   1.000
_cell.angle_alpha   90.00
_cell.angle_beta   90.00
_cell.angle_gamma   90.00
#
_symmetry.space_group_name_H-M   'P 1'
#
loop_
_entity.id
_entity.type
_entity.pdbx_description
1 polymer ?
#
loop_
_entity_poly.entity_id
_entity_poly.type
_entity_poly.pdbx_seq_one_letter_code
_entity_poly.pdbx_strand_id
1 'polypeptide(L)'
;MRVSNIELDKLLGLEVYISSEDGIGGRIKYLTEDFIVEEISENGIICSVDKTKYEIEEGSGDYTWFIMVKNGLDSVSALRKIGRFFGVSIKRFSLAGLKDAKALTSQLVCVSRLSPEDILSFKDDKNKVRIVKAFRRPFKLMPGMLYGNRFKITIRDLDYSKTSIEEKIRKIIEEIEKKGGLPAYYGYQRFGTIRPITHMVGRYILKRNFEKAIWTLLTRIFPYESERAKKAREYLLNT
;
A
#
# COMPACT_ATOMS: atom_id res chain seq x y z
N MET A 1 6.77 -11.69 -23.83
CA MET A 1 7.28 -10.56 -23.04
C MET A 1 7.41 -9.40 -24.01
N ARG A 2 7.18 -8.19 -23.55
CA ARG A 2 7.26 -6.97 -24.37
C ARG A 2 8.16 -5.97 -23.66
N VAL A 3 9.01 -5.28 -24.41
CA VAL A 3 9.87 -4.21 -23.84
C VAL A 3 9.00 -2.99 -23.56
N SER A 4 9.19 -2.35 -22.41
CA SER A 4 8.49 -1.11 -22.09
C SER A 4 8.95 0.02 -23.02
N ASN A 5 7.98 0.74 -23.58
CA ASN A 5 8.19 1.97 -24.34
C ASN A 5 8.07 3.23 -23.47
N ILE A 6 7.75 3.09 -22.18
CA ILE A 6 7.56 4.21 -21.26
C ILE A 6 8.92 4.67 -20.74
N GLU A 7 9.26 5.96 -20.91
CA GLU A 7 10.55 6.50 -20.47
C GLU A 7 10.75 6.37 -18.96
N LEU A 8 9.69 6.58 -18.18
CA LEU A 8 9.72 6.45 -16.73
C LEU A 8 10.01 5.00 -16.30
N ASP A 9 9.48 4.00 -17.00
CA ASP A 9 9.78 2.60 -16.74
C ASP A 9 11.26 2.31 -16.93
N LYS A 10 11.82 2.75 -18.07
CA LYS A 10 13.24 2.59 -18.39
C LYS A 10 14.12 3.29 -17.38
N LEU A 11 13.77 4.52 -16.97
CA LEU A 11 14.50 5.26 -15.94
C LEU A 11 14.58 4.49 -14.61
N LEU A 12 13.58 3.67 -14.32
CA LEU A 12 13.44 2.96 -13.06
C LEU A 12 13.83 1.47 -13.15
N GLY A 13 14.22 0.99 -14.32
CA GLY A 13 14.60 -0.40 -14.57
C GLY A 13 13.41 -1.37 -14.73
N LEU A 14 12.19 -0.86 -14.99
CA LEU A 14 11.00 -1.66 -15.29
C LEU A 14 10.92 -1.97 -16.80
N GLU A 15 11.96 -2.60 -17.33
CA GLU A 15 12.20 -2.62 -18.78
C GLU A 15 11.28 -3.57 -19.56
N VAL A 16 10.60 -4.51 -18.90
CA VAL A 16 9.78 -5.52 -19.58
C VAL A 16 8.42 -5.74 -18.92
N TYR A 17 7.45 -6.03 -19.78
CA TYR A 17 6.15 -6.59 -19.44
C TYR A 17 6.17 -8.10 -19.70
N ILE A 18 5.59 -8.85 -18.77
CA ILE A 18 5.47 -10.31 -18.89
C ILE A 18 4.63 -10.69 -20.12
N SER A 19 3.54 -9.95 -20.35
CA SER A 19 2.58 -10.21 -21.42
C SER A 19 3.00 -9.58 -22.75
N SER A 20 2.64 -10.22 -23.86
CA SER A 20 2.74 -9.66 -25.21
C SER A 20 1.55 -8.77 -25.58
N GLU A 21 0.42 -8.94 -24.89
CA GLU A 21 -0.80 -8.17 -25.12
C GLU A 21 -0.67 -6.71 -24.62
N ASP A 22 -1.35 -5.80 -25.30
CA ASP A 22 -1.57 -4.46 -24.79
C ASP A 22 -2.46 -4.48 -23.54
N GLY A 23 -2.18 -3.58 -22.61
CA GLY A 23 -3.02 -3.39 -21.43
C GLY A 23 -4.44 -2.96 -21.81
N ILE A 24 -5.38 -3.19 -20.90
CA ILE A 24 -6.79 -2.82 -21.07
C ILE A 24 -7.07 -1.32 -20.81
N GLY A 25 -6.03 -0.52 -20.52
CA GLY A 25 -6.16 0.87 -20.13
C GLY A 25 -6.87 1.05 -18.79
N GLY A 26 -7.68 2.11 -18.70
CA GLY A 26 -8.49 2.41 -17.53
C GLY A 26 -7.75 3.09 -16.37
N ARG A 27 -8.50 3.32 -15.29
CA ARG A 27 -8.07 4.03 -14.09
C ARG A 27 -8.34 3.21 -12.84
N ILE A 28 -7.35 3.18 -11.96
CA ILE A 28 -7.47 2.58 -10.62
C ILE A 28 -7.55 3.68 -9.56
N LYS A 29 -8.04 3.32 -8.36
CA LYS A 29 -8.15 4.23 -7.20
C LYS A 29 -8.96 5.50 -7.52
N TYR A 30 -10.00 5.37 -8.35
CA TYR A 30 -10.95 6.45 -8.62
C TYR A 30 -11.79 6.71 -7.36
N LEU A 31 -12.38 5.66 -6.79
CA LEU A 31 -12.88 5.62 -5.42
C LEU A 31 -11.94 4.82 -4.52
N THR A 32 -12.06 5.03 -3.21
CA THR A 32 -11.33 4.24 -2.20
C THR A 32 -11.75 2.77 -2.22
N GLU A 33 -13.01 2.50 -2.48
CA GLU A 33 -13.65 1.19 -2.58
C GLU A 33 -13.26 0.44 -3.85
N ASP A 34 -12.70 1.13 -4.85
CA ASP A 34 -12.13 0.49 -6.03
C ASP A 34 -10.79 -0.18 -5.75
N PHE A 35 -10.20 0.04 -4.58
CA PHE A 35 -8.91 -0.51 -4.20
C PHE A 35 -9.00 -1.09 -2.80
N ILE A 36 -9.39 -2.36 -2.74
CA ILE A 36 -9.58 -3.10 -1.50
C ILE A 36 -8.32 -3.91 -1.19
N VAL A 37 -7.79 -3.75 0.02
CA VAL A 37 -6.61 -4.48 0.51
C VAL A 37 -6.96 -5.18 1.82
N GLU A 38 -6.96 -6.51 1.80
CA GLU A 38 -7.27 -7.33 2.97
C GLU A 38 -6.02 -8.10 3.38
N GLU A 39 -5.57 -7.91 4.62
CA GLU A 39 -4.42 -8.62 5.15
C GLU A 39 -4.70 -10.11 5.31
N ILE A 40 -3.73 -10.93 4.94
CA ILE A 40 -3.72 -12.37 5.19
C ILE A 40 -2.71 -12.62 6.30
N SER A 41 -3.17 -13.11 7.45
CA SER A 41 -2.30 -13.46 8.56
C SER A 41 -1.44 -14.69 8.24
N GLU A 42 -0.42 -14.97 9.05
CA GLU A 42 0.48 -16.12 8.88
C GLU A 42 -0.24 -17.47 8.93
N ASN A 43 -1.35 -17.56 9.67
CA ASN A 43 -2.20 -18.74 9.73
C ASN A 43 -3.32 -18.76 8.68
N GLY A 44 -3.26 -17.91 7.65
CA GLY A 44 -4.18 -17.93 6.51
C GLY A 44 -5.53 -17.24 6.74
N ILE A 45 -5.74 -16.57 7.88
CA ILE A 45 -6.97 -15.80 8.10
C ILE A 45 -6.94 -14.57 7.19
N ILE A 46 -7.93 -14.51 6.30
CA ILE A 46 -8.17 -13.32 5.47
C ILE A 46 -9.00 -12.33 6.27
N CYS A 47 -8.41 -11.19 6.60
CA CYS A 47 -9.07 -10.07 7.26
C CYS A 47 -9.97 -9.35 6.25
N SER A 48 -11.13 -9.92 5.93
CA SER A 48 -12.04 -9.35 4.95
C SER A 48 -12.77 -8.08 5.41
N VAL A 49 -12.97 -7.15 4.48
CA VAL A 49 -13.75 -5.91 4.72
C VAL A 49 -15.25 -6.19 4.87
N ASP A 50 -15.76 -7.23 4.21
CA ASP A 50 -17.19 -7.56 4.14
C ASP A 50 -17.61 -8.57 5.22
N LYS A 51 -16.68 -9.42 5.67
CA LYS A 51 -16.97 -10.49 6.63
C LYS A 51 -17.21 -9.89 8.01
N THR A 52 -18.34 -10.23 8.64
CA THR A 52 -18.70 -9.77 10.00
C THR A 52 -18.50 -10.84 11.07
N LYS A 53 -18.34 -12.10 10.69
CA LYS A 53 -18.13 -13.22 11.61
C LYS A 53 -16.80 -13.89 11.32
N TYR A 54 -15.98 -14.04 12.34
CA TYR A 54 -14.69 -14.72 12.26
C TYR A 54 -14.66 -15.83 13.29
N GLU A 55 -14.41 -17.05 12.82
CA GLU A 55 -14.06 -18.19 13.66
C GLU A 55 -12.56 -18.07 13.94
N ILE A 56 -12.26 -17.38 15.05
CA ILE A 56 -10.91 -17.20 15.56
C ILE A 56 -10.95 -17.73 16.98
N GLU A 57 -10.11 -18.70 17.28
CA GLU A 57 -9.95 -19.22 18.63
C GLU A 57 -9.59 -18.07 19.57
N GLU A 58 -10.36 -17.93 20.64
CA GLU A 58 -10.10 -16.96 21.70
C GLU A 58 -8.81 -17.39 22.42
N GLY A 59 -7.88 -16.45 22.57
CA GLY A 59 -6.62 -16.72 23.25
C GLY A 59 -6.66 -16.27 24.71
N SER A 60 -5.48 -16.26 25.32
CA SER A 60 -5.22 -15.64 26.63
C SER A 60 -4.04 -14.68 26.52
N GLY A 61 -3.85 -13.83 27.55
CA GLY A 61 -2.75 -12.88 27.64
C GLY A 61 -3.15 -11.41 27.57
N ASP A 62 -2.14 -10.53 27.62
CA ASP A 62 -2.34 -9.09 27.84
C ASP A 62 -2.55 -8.26 26.56
N TYR A 63 -2.45 -8.90 25.40
CA TYR A 63 -2.60 -8.27 24.11
C TYR A 63 -3.96 -8.57 23.52
N THR A 64 -4.66 -7.52 23.11
CA THR A 64 -5.88 -7.62 22.32
C THR A 64 -5.51 -7.38 20.87
N TRP A 65 -5.73 -8.40 20.06
CA TRP A 65 -5.67 -8.32 18.62
C TRP A 65 -7.05 -8.00 18.08
N PHE A 66 -7.11 -7.23 17.00
CA PHE A 66 -8.37 -6.89 16.37
C PHE A 66 -8.20 -6.60 14.89
N ILE A 67 -9.29 -6.83 14.14
CA ILE A 67 -9.37 -6.54 12.71
C ILE A 67 -9.95 -5.14 12.55
N MET A 68 -9.11 -4.23 12.04
CA MET A 68 -9.46 -2.85 11.75
C MET A 68 -9.68 -2.67 10.26
N VAL A 69 -10.88 -2.22 9.90
CA VAL A 69 -11.19 -1.72 8.56
C VAL A 69 -11.08 -0.20 8.57
N LYS A 70 -10.35 0.36 7.61
CA LYS A 70 -10.25 1.81 7.41
C LYS A 70 -10.52 2.18 5.95
N ASN A 71 -11.12 3.33 5.74
CA ASN A 71 -11.47 3.83 4.40
C ASN A 71 -10.87 5.23 4.18
N GLY A 72 -9.98 5.38 3.19
CA GLY A 72 -9.45 6.70 2.81
C GLY A 72 -8.61 7.38 3.90
N LEU A 73 -7.97 6.59 4.76
CA LEU A 73 -7.22 7.04 5.93
C LEU A 73 -5.92 6.25 6.05
N ASP A 74 -4.82 6.87 6.46
CA ASP A 74 -3.57 6.15 6.76
C ASP A 74 -3.67 5.38 8.09
N SER A 75 -2.92 4.28 8.22
CA SER A 75 -3.02 3.40 9.39
C SER A 75 -2.67 4.12 10.70
N VAL A 76 -1.70 5.06 10.69
CA VAL A 76 -1.30 5.80 11.90
C VAL A 76 -2.41 6.74 12.35
N SER A 77 -3.05 7.47 11.43
CA SER A 77 -4.19 8.33 11.75
C SER A 77 -5.40 7.54 12.24
N ALA A 78 -5.64 6.34 11.70
CA ALA A 78 -6.67 5.44 12.21
C ALA A 78 -6.39 5.04 13.67
N LEU A 79 -5.16 4.63 13.99
CA LEU A 79 -4.77 4.30 15.37
C LEU A 79 -4.84 5.52 16.30
N ARG A 80 -4.52 6.74 15.82
CA ARG A 80 -4.69 7.97 16.62
C ARG A 80 -6.15 8.23 16.95
N LYS A 81 -7.10 7.90 16.08
CA LYS A 81 -8.54 8.02 16.38
C LYS A 81 -8.94 7.04 17.48
N ILE A 82 -8.57 5.77 17.34
CA ILE A 82 -8.86 4.73 18.33
C ILE A 82 -8.22 5.07 19.68
N GLY A 83 -6.95 5.48 19.68
CA GLY A 83 -6.24 5.87 20.90
C GLY A 83 -6.87 7.06 21.61
N ARG A 84 -7.35 8.07 20.86
CA ARG A 84 -8.08 9.21 21.44
C ARG A 84 -9.39 8.79 22.10
N PHE A 85 -10.15 7.90 21.48
CA PHE A 85 -11.41 7.40 22.03
C PHE A 85 -11.22 6.73 23.40
N PHE A 86 -10.16 5.93 23.55
CA PHE A 86 -9.85 5.25 24.82
C PHE A 86 -8.90 6.01 25.76
N GLY A 87 -8.46 7.22 25.40
CA GLY A 87 -7.48 7.97 26.18
C GLY A 87 -6.09 7.29 26.30
N VAL A 88 -5.69 6.48 25.31
CA VAL A 88 -4.42 5.74 25.33
C VAL A 88 -3.44 6.23 24.25
N SER A 89 -2.14 6.12 24.56
CA SER A 89 -1.07 6.49 23.62
C SER A 89 -1.02 5.58 22.40
N ILE A 90 -0.76 6.15 21.22
CA ILE A 90 -0.53 5.40 19.98
C ILE A 90 0.61 4.37 20.10
N LYS A 91 1.58 4.60 20.99
CA LYS A 91 2.71 3.69 21.23
C LYS A 91 2.28 2.31 21.75
N ARG A 92 1.06 2.19 22.28
CA ARG A 92 0.49 0.91 22.72
C ARG A 92 0.01 0.05 21.55
N PHE A 93 -0.20 0.64 20.39
CA PHE A 93 -0.66 -0.09 19.21
C PHE A 93 0.50 -0.60 18.37
N SER A 94 0.29 -1.72 17.70
CA SER A 94 1.20 -2.24 16.66
C SER A 94 0.44 -2.88 15.50
N LEU A 95 1.11 -2.93 14.35
CA LEU A 95 0.59 -3.41 13.08
C LEU A 95 1.61 -4.38 12.46
N ALA A 96 1.13 -5.37 11.72
CA ALA A 96 2.00 -6.24 10.92
C ALA A 96 2.59 -5.51 9.71
N GLY A 97 1.83 -4.56 9.16
CA GLY A 97 2.28 -3.70 8.07
C GLY A 97 1.43 -2.45 7.93
N LEU A 98 1.99 -1.44 7.26
CA LEU A 98 1.23 -0.27 6.83
C LEU A 98 0.46 -0.60 5.55
N LYS A 99 -0.75 -0.08 5.41
CA LYS A 99 -1.58 -0.22 4.20
C LYS A 99 -1.83 1.14 3.56
N ASP A 100 -2.13 1.14 2.26
CA ASP A 100 -2.45 2.33 1.49
C ASP A 100 -3.49 3.24 2.17
N ALA A 101 -3.25 4.55 2.16
CA ALA A 101 -4.23 5.51 2.66
C ALA A 101 -5.38 5.74 1.68
N LYS A 102 -5.12 5.68 0.37
CA LYS A 102 -6.12 5.83 -0.71
C LYS A 102 -6.69 4.46 -1.12
N ALA A 103 -7.33 3.80 -0.16
CA ALA A 103 -7.89 2.46 -0.30
C ALA A 103 -8.89 2.17 0.83
N LEU A 104 -9.76 1.18 0.61
CA LEU A 104 -10.47 0.49 1.67
C LEU A 104 -9.61 -0.69 2.14
N THR A 105 -9.14 -0.65 3.37
CA THR A 105 -8.15 -1.64 3.84
C THR A 105 -8.60 -2.29 5.14
N SER A 106 -8.33 -3.59 5.27
CA SER A 106 -8.57 -4.35 6.49
C SER A 106 -7.29 -5.05 6.93
N GLN A 107 -6.94 -4.90 8.20
CA GLN A 107 -5.67 -5.42 8.73
C GLN A 107 -5.78 -5.79 10.22
N LEU A 108 -4.89 -6.66 10.67
CA LEU A 108 -4.71 -6.92 12.09
C LEU A 108 -3.98 -5.75 12.76
N VAL A 109 -4.44 -5.48 13.97
CA VAL A 109 -3.88 -4.51 14.89
C VAL A 109 -3.78 -5.17 16.25
N CYS A 110 -2.77 -4.80 17.02
CA CYS A 110 -2.62 -5.21 18.40
C CYS A 110 -2.58 -3.99 19.30
N VAL A 111 -3.16 -4.10 20.49
CA VAL A 111 -3.04 -3.13 21.58
C VAL A 111 -2.86 -3.86 22.91
N SER A 112 -2.12 -3.27 23.83
CA SER A 112 -2.00 -3.79 25.20
C SER A 112 -2.98 -3.09 26.16
N ARG A 113 -3.45 -3.84 27.17
CA ARG A 113 -4.26 -3.33 28.30
C ARG A 113 -5.63 -2.73 27.93
N LEU A 114 -6.18 -3.06 26.76
CA LEU A 114 -7.59 -2.88 26.44
C LEU A 114 -8.18 -4.26 26.20
N SER A 115 -9.37 -4.54 26.71
CA SER A 115 -10.06 -5.81 26.47
C SER A 115 -10.63 -5.88 25.03
N PRO A 116 -10.94 -7.07 24.51
CA PRO A 116 -11.71 -7.22 23.28
C PRO A 116 -13.03 -6.44 23.31
N GLU A 117 -13.72 -6.43 24.45
CA GLU A 117 -14.98 -5.74 24.67
C GLU A 117 -14.79 -4.21 24.59
N ASP A 118 -13.74 -3.68 25.21
CA ASP A 118 -13.38 -2.26 25.09
C ASP A 118 -13.20 -1.90 23.62
N ILE A 119 -12.38 -2.67 22.90
CA ILE A 119 -12.05 -2.39 21.50
C ILE A 119 -13.29 -2.47 20.59
N LEU A 120 -14.21 -3.41 20.85
CA LEU A 120 -15.46 -3.52 20.10
C LEU A 120 -16.44 -2.38 20.40
N SER A 121 -16.30 -1.69 21.54
CA SER A 121 -17.11 -0.51 21.89
C SER A 121 -16.76 0.74 21.07
N PHE A 122 -15.59 0.75 20.39
CA PHE A 122 -15.14 1.88 19.58
C PHE A 122 -16.17 2.31 18.53
N LYS A 123 -16.42 3.62 18.44
CA LYS A 123 -17.23 4.25 17.39
C LYS A 123 -16.45 5.38 16.73
N ASP A 124 -16.58 5.49 15.41
CA ASP A 124 -16.07 6.61 14.61
C ASP A 124 -17.23 7.35 13.97
N ASP A 125 -17.47 8.59 14.37
CA ASP A 125 -18.58 9.42 13.88
C ASP A 125 -18.56 9.60 12.35
N LYS A 126 -17.37 9.57 11.75
CA LYS A 126 -17.19 9.73 10.29
C LYS A 126 -17.24 8.40 9.53
N ASN A 127 -17.45 7.29 10.23
CA ASN A 127 -17.47 5.92 9.68
C ASN A 127 -16.26 5.60 8.78
N LYS A 128 -15.08 6.17 9.11
CA LYS A 128 -13.83 5.96 8.36
C LYS A 128 -13.01 4.81 8.95
N VAL A 129 -13.27 4.43 10.20
CA VAL A 129 -12.64 3.31 10.89
C VAL A 129 -13.73 2.45 11.54
N ARG A 130 -13.66 1.14 11.32
CA ARG A 130 -14.56 0.15 11.92
C ARG A 130 -13.74 -1.01 12.47
N ILE A 131 -14.11 -1.48 13.65
CA ILE A 131 -13.56 -2.72 14.21
C ILE A 131 -14.54 -3.85 13.92
N VAL A 132 -14.03 -4.97 13.41
CA VAL A 132 -14.88 -6.08 12.94
C VAL A 132 -14.85 -7.26 13.90
N LYS A 133 -13.70 -7.48 14.54
CA LYS A 133 -13.48 -8.55 15.50
C LYS A 133 -12.34 -8.15 16.42
N ALA A 134 -12.43 -8.51 17.69
CA ALA A 134 -11.33 -8.43 18.65
C ALA A 134 -11.24 -9.76 19.41
N PHE A 135 -10.03 -10.11 19.86
CA PHE A 135 -9.71 -11.34 20.58
C PHE A 135 -8.35 -11.23 21.28
N ARG A 136 -8.11 -12.05 22.30
CA ARG A 136 -6.85 -12.09 23.04
C ARG A 136 -5.78 -12.90 22.34
N ARG A 137 -4.52 -12.48 22.53
CA ARG A 137 -3.32 -13.24 22.16
C ARG A 137 -2.22 -13.08 23.21
N PRO A 138 -1.35 -14.08 23.38
CA PRO A 138 -0.30 -14.04 24.40
C PRO A 138 0.91 -13.19 23.99
N PHE A 139 0.97 -12.75 22.72
CA PHE A 139 2.10 -11.98 22.19
C PHE A 139 1.63 -10.75 21.40
N LYS A 140 2.55 -9.80 21.26
CA LYS A 140 2.36 -8.57 20.50
C LYS A 140 2.44 -8.86 18.99
N LEU A 141 1.56 -8.23 18.20
CA LEU A 141 1.72 -8.23 16.74
C LEU A 141 2.94 -7.39 16.34
N MET A 142 3.89 -7.97 15.62
CA MET A 142 5.11 -7.29 15.18
C MET A 142 5.08 -7.01 13.67
N PRO A 143 5.81 -5.97 13.20
CA PRO A 143 6.00 -5.75 11.77
C PRO A 143 6.56 -7.01 11.08
N GLY A 144 5.96 -7.40 9.96
CA GLY A 144 6.32 -8.63 9.24
C GLY A 144 5.50 -9.87 9.59
N MET A 145 4.68 -9.84 10.65
CA MET A 145 3.79 -10.96 11.03
C MET A 145 2.51 -11.02 10.17
N LEU A 146 2.69 -11.16 8.85
CA LEU A 146 1.63 -11.36 7.88
C LEU A 146 2.14 -12.24 6.75
N TYR A 147 1.27 -13.07 6.20
CA TYR A 147 1.58 -13.85 5.00
C TYR A 147 1.59 -12.95 3.76
N GLY A 148 0.60 -12.06 3.65
CA GLY A 148 0.45 -11.21 2.47
C GLY A 148 -0.81 -10.39 2.48
N ASN A 149 -1.28 -10.02 1.29
CA ASN A 149 -2.48 -9.23 1.09
C ASN A 149 -3.30 -9.80 -0.05
N ARG A 150 -4.62 -9.89 0.15
CA ARG A 150 -5.59 -10.09 -0.92
C ARG A 150 -6.01 -8.73 -1.46
N PHE A 151 -5.88 -8.56 -2.77
CA PHE A 151 -6.28 -7.35 -3.48
C PHE A 151 -7.58 -7.61 -4.23
N LYS A 152 -8.53 -6.68 -4.13
CA LYS A 152 -9.67 -6.58 -5.03
C LYS A 152 -9.65 -5.18 -5.62
N ILE A 153 -9.40 -5.11 -6.91
CA ILE A 153 -9.18 -3.85 -7.63
C ILE A 153 -10.24 -3.71 -8.71
N THR A 154 -10.93 -2.59 -8.71
CA THR A 154 -11.85 -2.17 -9.77
C THR A 154 -11.11 -1.20 -10.69
N ILE A 155 -11.10 -1.53 -11.98
CA ILE A 155 -10.56 -0.67 -13.04
C ILE A 155 -11.75 0.00 -13.72
N ARG A 156 -11.75 1.33 -13.75
CA ARG A 156 -12.81 2.17 -14.35
C ARG A 156 -12.33 2.83 -15.64
N ASP A 157 -13.24 3.51 -16.33
CA ASP A 157 -12.95 4.30 -17.53
C ASP A 157 -12.22 3.48 -18.61
N LEU A 158 -12.77 2.33 -18.95
CA LEU A 158 -12.21 1.41 -19.94
C LEU A 158 -12.69 1.77 -21.35
N ASP A 159 -11.75 1.85 -22.30
CA ASP A 159 -12.01 2.29 -23.68
C ASP A 159 -12.45 1.16 -24.63
N TYR A 160 -12.53 -0.07 -24.13
CA TYR A 160 -12.80 -1.28 -24.91
C TYR A 160 -14.20 -1.84 -24.61
N SER A 161 -14.74 -2.63 -25.55
CA SER A 161 -15.96 -3.40 -25.29
C SER A 161 -15.71 -4.48 -24.24
N LYS A 162 -16.76 -4.88 -23.51
CA LYS A 162 -16.68 -5.93 -22.49
C LYS A 162 -16.01 -7.22 -23.00
N THR A 163 -16.44 -7.71 -24.16
CA THR A 163 -15.89 -8.92 -24.79
C THR A 163 -14.40 -8.78 -25.09
N SER A 164 -13.98 -7.63 -25.64
CA SER A 164 -12.56 -7.38 -25.94
C SER A 164 -11.70 -7.33 -24.67
N ILE A 165 -12.24 -6.77 -23.58
CA ILE A 165 -11.57 -6.73 -22.27
C ILE A 165 -11.41 -8.14 -21.70
N GLU A 166 -12.48 -8.95 -21.73
CA GLU A 166 -12.46 -10.33 -21.23
C GLU A 166 -11.43 -11.18 -21.98
N GLU A 167 -11.37 -11.06 -23.31
CA GLU A 167 -10.40 -11.77 -24.13
C GLU A 167 -8.96 -11.33 -23.83
N LYS A 168 -8.70 -10.02 -23.71
CA LYS A 168 -7.38 -9.49 -23.35
C LYS A 168 -6.93 -9.97 -21.98
N ILE A 169 -7.80 -9.87 -20.97
CA ILE A 169 -7.51 -10.32 -19.61
C ILE A 169 -7.19 -11.81 -19.60
N ARG A 170 -7.99 -12.64 -20.29
CA ARG A 170 -7.76 -14.08 -20.37
C ARG A 170 -6.36 -14.39 -20.89
N LYS A 171 -5.98 -13.79 -22.02
CA LYS A 171 -4.64 -14.00 -22.61
C LYS A 171 -3.50 -13.52 -21.70
N ILE A 172 -3.67 -12.35 -21.06
CA ILE A 172 -2.68 -11.81 -20.12
C ILE A 172 -2.47 -12.79 -18.96
N ILE A 173 -3.56 -13.33 -18.38
CA ILE A 173 -3.50 -14.31 -17.29
C ILE A 173 -2.82 -15.60 -17.75
N GLU A 174 -3.20 -16.16 -18.91
CA GLU A 174 -2.58 -17.36 -19.48
C GLU A 174 -1.06 -17.19 -19.65
N GLU A 175 -0.61 -16.02 -20.13
CA GLU A 175 0.81 -15.73 -20.30
C GLU A 175 1.56 -15.54 -18.97
N ILE A 176 0.90 -14.99 -17.95
CA ILE A 176 1.43 -14.87 -16.57
C ILE A 176 1.62 -16.27 -15.99
N GLU A 177 0.58 -17.11 -16.05
CA GLU A 177 0.59 -18.47 -15.50
C GLU A 177 1.65 -19.32 -16.19
N LYS A 178 1.71 -19.30 -17.53
CA LYS A 178 2.72 -20.03 -18.32
C LYS A 178 4.16 -19.65 -17.95
N LYS A 179 4.38 -18.43 -17.48
CA LYS A 179 5.72 -17.93 -17.07
C LYS A 179 5.97 -18.02 -15.57
N GLY A 180 5.03 -18.58 -14.79
CA GLY A 180 5.19 -18.77 -13.36
C GLY A 180 4.99 -17.52 -12.51
N GLY A 181 4.33 -16.49 -13.05
CA GLY A 181 3.95 -15.28 -12.29
C GLY A 181 4.44 -13.97 -12.91
N LEU A 182 4.47 -12.93 -12.06
CA LEU A 182 4.83 -11.57 -12.42
C LEU A 182 6.29 -11.24 -12.05
N PRO A 183 7.00 -10.40 -12.82
CA PRO A 183 8.27 -9.83 -12.39
C PRO A 183 8.08 -9.01 -11.11
N ALA A 184 8.81 -9.36 -10.05
CA ALA A 184 8.71 -8.73 -8.74
C ALA A 184 9.48 -7.39 -8.67
N TYR A 185 9.07 -6.41 -9.49
CA TYR A 185 9.68 -5.08 -9.51
C TYR A 185 9.40 -4.27 -8.25
N TYR A 186 10.35 -3.39 -7.90
CA TYR A 186 10.03 -2.23 -7.08
C TYR A 186 9.24 -1.23 -7.94
N GLY A 187 8.01 -0.90 -7.53
CA GLY A 187 7.19 0.09 -8.23
C GLY A 187 7.67 1.53 -8.05
N TYR A 188 7.08 2.47 -8.81
CA TYR A 188 7.45 3.89 -8.82
C TYR A 188 7.51 4.55 -7.45
N GLN A 189 6.62 4.17 -6.53
CA GLN A 189 6.57 4.71 -5.18
C GLN A 189 7.89 4.52 -4.41
N ARG A 190 8.65 3.46 -4.70
CA ARG A 190 9.94 3.20 -4.07
C ARG A 190 11.02 4.19 -4.51
N PHE A 191 10.85 4.75 -5.71
CA PHE A 191 11.76 5.72 -6.28
C PHE A 191 11.36 7.17 -5.99
N GLY A 192 10.12 7.37 -5.53
CA GLY A 192 9.47 8.66 -5.36
C GLY A 192 8.50 8.93 -6.52
N THR A 193 7.23 9.19 -6.23
CA THR A 193 6.19 9.36 -7.27
C THR A 193 6.31 10.69 -8.01
N ILE A 194 6.61 11.78 -7.30
CA ILE A 194 6.78 13.11 -7.90
C ILE A 194 8.20 13.28 -8.43
N ARG A 195 9.18 12.76 -7.69
CA ARG A 195 10.61 12.83 -8.00
C ARG A 195 11.23 11.43 -7.94
N PRO A 196 11.21 10.65 -9.04
CA PRO A 196 11.80 9.32 -9.12
C PRO A 196 13.35 9.39 -9.10
N ILE A 197 13.93 9.73 -7.94
CA ILE A 197 15.34 10.14 -7.82
C ILE A 197 16.15 9.30 -6.83
N THR A 198 15.51 8.56 -5.94
CA THR A 198 16.18 7.94 -4.79
C THR A 198 17.31 6.99 -5.20
N HIS A 199 17.12 6.22 -6.27
CA HIS A 199 18.13 5.31 -6.81
C HIS A 199 19.34 6.05 -7.39
N MET A 200 19.14 7.22 -7.99
CA MET A 200 20.23 8.04 -8.54
C MET A 200 21.11 8.61 -7.43
N VAL A 201 20.48 9.15 -6.38
CA VAL A 201 21.15 9.67 -5.18
C VAL A 201 21.89 8.53 -4.48
N GLY A 202 21.22 7.39 -4.27
CA GLY A 202 21.82 6.20 -3.68
C GLY A 202 23.06 5.72 -4.43
N ARG A 203 23.04 5.70 -5.77
CA ARG A 203 24.20 5.37 -6.60
C ARG A 203 25.39 6.29 -6.35
N TYR A 204 25.19 7.60 -6.18
CA TYR A 204 26.28 8.54 -5.90
C TYR A 204 26.83 8.37 -4.49
N ILE A 205 25.97 8.11 -3.51
CA ILE A 205 26.39 7.79 -2.13
C ILE A 205 27.28 6.55 -2.13
N LEU A 206 26.88 5.47 -2.82
CA LEU A 206 27.67 4.23 -2.90
C LEU A 206 29.05 4.45 -3.54
N LYS A 207 29.14 5.37 -4.50
CA LYS A 207 30.41 5.77 -5.13
C LYS A 207 31.21 6.78 -4.31
N ARG A 208 30.78 7.11 -3.08
CA ARG A 208 31.35 8.15 -2.21
C ARG A 208 31.43 9.54 -2.86
N ASN A 209 30.62 9.79 -3.89
CA ASN A 209 30.50 11.10 -4.51
C ASN A 209 29.35 11.87 -3.85
N PHE A 210 29.58 12.29 -2.61
CA PHE A 210 28.56 12.94 -1.79
C PHE A 210 28.13 14.29 -2.34
N GLU A 211 29.06 15.06 -2.91
CA GLU A 211 28.76 16.31 -3.59
C GLU A 211 27.72 16.11 -4.69
N LYS A 212 27.97 15.16 -5.61
CA LYS A 212 27.02 14.86 -6.68
C LYS A 212 25.71 14.28 -6.17
N ALA A 213 25.73 13.54 -5.06
CA ALA A 213 24.51 13.04 -4.42
C ALA A 213 23.62 14.19 -3.91
N ILE A 214 24.22 15.15 -3.19
CA ILE A 214 23.53 16.33 -2.65
C ILE A 214 23.02 17.19 -3.79
N TRP A 215 23.87 17.53 -4.76
CA TRP A 215 23.46 18.33 -5.91
C TRP A 215 22.32 17.65 -6.67
N THR A 216 22.44 16.35 -6.98
CA THR A 216 21.34 15.61 -7.63
C THR A 216 20.04 15.72 -6.83
N LEU A 217 20.08 15.49 -5.52
CA LEU A 217 18.91 15.58 -4.65
C LEU A 217 18.27 16.97 -4.68
N LEU A 218 19.08 18.01 -4.61
CA LEU A 218 18.62 19.39 -4.48
C LEU A 218 18.20 20.01 -5.82
N THR A 219 18.85 19.67 -6.93
CA THR A 219 18.68 20.41 -8.18
C THR A 219 18.00 19.68 -9.30
N ARG A 220 17.97 18.35 -9.32
CA ARG A 220 17.35 17.63 -10.45
C ARG A 220 15.84 17.90 -10.51
N ILE A 221 15.36 18.33 -11.66
CA ILE A 221 13.96 18.70 -11.89
C ILE A 221 13.21 17.54 -12.56
N PHE A 222 11.97 17.31 -12.12
CA PHE A 222 11.03 16.38 -12.75
C PHE A 222 9.76 17.08 -13.23
N PRO A 223 9.10 16.57 -14.30
CA PRO A 223 7.94 17.24 -14.91
C PRO A 223 6.77 17.49 -13.95
N TYR A 224 6.53 16.55 -13.03
CA TYR A 224 5.39 16.55 -12.10
C TYR A 224 5.62 17.38 -10.83
N GLU A 225 6.76 18.07 -10.70
CA GLU A 225 6.99 19.00 -9.60
C GLU A 225 6.14 20.27 -9.75
N SER A 226 5.90 20.98 -8.64
CA SER A 226 5.27 22.30 -8.69
C SER A 226 6.21 23.34 -9.32
N GLU A 227 5.66 24.34 -10.02
CA GLU A 227 6.47 25.40 -10.66
C GLU A 227 7.37 26.15 -9.67
N ARG A 228 6.88 26.38 -8.45
CA ARG A 228 7.70 26.97 -7.37
C ARG A 228 8.93 26.11 -7.07
N ALA A 229 8.75 24.78 -6.98
CA ALA A 229 9.85 23.87 -6.72
C ALA A 229 10.83 23.86 -7.90
N LYS A 230 10.35 23.79 -9.15
CA LYS A 230 11.20 23.83 -10.35
C LYS A 230 12.09 25.09 -10.35
N LYS A 231 11.49 26.28 -10.21
CA LYS A 231 12.23 27.56 -10.16
C LYS A 231 13.28 27.62 -9.06
N ALA A 232 12.96 27.12 -7.86
CA ALA A 232 13.93 27.10 -6.76
C ALA A 232 15.14 26.20 -7.06
N ARG A 233 14.93 25.07 -7.75
CA ARG A 233 16.01 24.18 -8.18
C ARG A 233 16.85 24.77 -9.30
N GLU A 234 16.21 25.41 -10.27
CA GLU A 234 16.91 26.14 -11.36
C GLU A 234 17.76 27.26 -10.80
N TYR A 235 17.23 28.05 -9.87
CA TYR A 235 18.00 29.09 -9.19
C TYR A 235 19.26 28.52 -8.52
N LEU A 236 19.12 27.42 -7.79
CA LEU A 236 20.25 26.77 -7.12
C LEU A 236 21.27 26.18 -8.11
N LEU A 237 20.84 25.70 -9.29
CA LEU A 237 21.75 25.22 -10.34
C LEU A 237 22.64 26.31 -10.92
N ASN A 238 22.14 27.54 -10.92
CA ASN A 238 22.80 28.70 -11.52
C ASN A 238 23.54 29.56 -10.48
N THR A 239 23.60 29.11 -9.22
CA THR A 239 24.40 29.71 -8.14
C THR A 239 25.72 28.97 -8.02
#